data_AF-A0A381RYP4-F1
#
_entry.id   AF-A0A381RYP4-F1
#
_cell.length_a   1.000
_cell.length_b   1.000
_cell.length_c   1.000
_cell.angle_alpha   90.00
_cell.angle_beta   90.00
_cell.angle_gamma   90.00
#
_symmetry.space_group_name_H-M   'P 1'
#
loop_
_entity.id
_entity.type
_entity.pdbx_description
1 polymer ?
#
loop_
_entity_poly.entity_id
_entity_poly.type
_entity_poly.pdbx_seq_one_letter_code
_entity_poly.pdbx_strand_id
1 'polypeptide(L)'
;MRIRKTAASISADIDGVDLADLDSTEFRDIYGAWLEFSVLRIRDQELTKDELQGFSQRFGPLEYAPMGNITPEQLADVPTPFVTNISNIIEDGRPIGGLGSGEANWHTDMSYIERPPTASILIAVEVPEVGGDTEYCDMHAAFETLPAELSDRARTLSIKHDAAHDSVG
;
A
#
# COMPACT_ATOMS: atom_id res chain seq x y z
N MET A 1 -21.10 -4.00 7.79
CA MET A 1 -19.69 -3.78 8.16
C MET A 1 -19.45 -3.89 9.67
N ARG A 2 -18.34 -4.51 10.09
CA ARG A 2 -17.86 -4.56 11.49
C ARG A 2 -16.36 -4.25 11.52
N ILE A 3 -15.94 -3.37 12.41
CA ILE A 3 -14.52 -3.00 12.61
C ILE A 3 -14.05 -3.59 13.95
N ARG A 4 -12.91 -4.28 13.95
CA ARG A 4 -12.31 -4.92 15.12
C ARG A 4 -10.84 -4.53 15.24
N LYS A 5 -10.48 -3.84 16.32
CA LYS A 5 -9.07 -3.55 16.63
C LYS A 5 -8.29 -4.86 16.80
N THR A 6 -7.07 -4.91 16.27
CA THR A 6 -6.17 -6.05 16.50
C THR A 6 -5.38 -5.89 17.81
N ALA A 7 -4.47 -6.82 18.09
CA ALA A 7 -3.55 -6.64 19.21
C ALA A 7 -2.55 -5.49 18.99
N ALA A 8 -2.25 -5.16 17.72
CA ALA A 8 -1.40 -4.02 17.39
C ALA A 8 -2.19 -2.71 17.49
N SER A 9 -1.55 -1.63 17.96
CA SER A 9 -2.18 -0.31 18.01
C SER A 9 -2.50 0.26 16.63
N ILE A 10 -1.75 -0.16 15.61
CA ILE A 10 -1.83 0.33 14.24
C ILE A 10 -2.63 -0.55 13.28
N SER A 11 -3.54 -1.40 13.76
CA SER A 11 -4.40 -2.10 12.81
C SER A 11 -5.77 -2.47 13.32
N ALA A 12 -6.69 -2.59 12.36
CA ALA A 12 -8.01 -3.15 12.56
C ALA A 12 -8.37 -4.11 11.42
N ASP A 13 -9.15 -5.15 11.75
CA ASP A 13 -9.85 -6.00 10.79
C ASP A 13 -11.22 -5.42 10.48
N ILE A 14 -11.63 -5.47 9.21
CA ILE A 14 -12.97 -5.09 8.77
C ILE A 14 -13.62 -6.28 8.06
N ASP A 15 -14.84 -6.61 8.46
CA ASP A 15 -15.63 -7.71 7.89
C ASP A 15 -17.04 -7.26 7.48
N GLY A 16 -17.69 -8.05 6.63
CA GLY A 16 -19.09 -7.87 6.25
C GLY A 16 -19.33 -6.57 5.49
N VAL A 17 -18.46 -6.29 4.53
CA VAL A 17 -18.49 -5.14 3.63
C VAL A 17 -18.02 -5.59 2.26
N ASP A 18 -18.56 -5.00 1.20
CA ASP A 18 -18.14 -5.23 -0.19
C ASP A 18 -17.51 -3.93 -0.71
N LEU A 19 -16.22 -3.96 -1.08
CA LEU A 19 -15.54 -2.77 -1.56
C LEU A 19 -15.94 -2.36 -2.98
N ALA A 20 -16.46 -3.30 -3.79
CA ALA A 20 -16.92 -3.03 -5.15
C ALA A 20 -18.26 -2.27 -5.16
N ASP A 21 -19.10 -2.48 -4.15
CA ASP A 21 -20.40 -1.82 -3.98
C ASP A 21 -20.51 -1.17 -2.59
N LEU A 22 -19.70 -0.13 -2.37
CA LEU A 22 -19.65 0.57 -1.10
C LEU A 22 -20.41 1.90 -1.14
N ASP A 23 -21.28 2.12 -0.15
CA ASP A 23 -21.94 3.42 0.00
C ASP A 23 -21.02 4.49 0.65
N SER A 24 -21.47 5.75 0.63
CA SER A 24 -20.69 6.86 1.19
C SER A 24 -20.56 6.82 2.72
N THR A 25 -21.51 6.21 3.42
CA THR A 25 -21.48 6.05 4.88
C THR A 25 -20.44 5.01 5.27
N GLU A 26 -20.47 3.84 4.62
CA GLU A 26 -19.49 2.79 4.82
C GLU A 26 -18.09 3.27 4.45
N PHE A 27 -17.93 4.00 3.33
CA PHE A 27 -16.63 4.58 2.98
C PHE A 27 -16.11 5.53 4.07
N ARG A 28 -16.96 6.42 4.58
CA ARG A 28 -16.57 7.35 5.64
C ARG A 28 -16.12 6.62 6.89
N ASP A 29 -16.79 5.54 7.24
CA ASP A 29 -16.46 4.73 8.42
C ASP A 29 -15.13 3.98 8.21
N ILE A 30 -14.87 3.44 7.00
CA ILE A 30 -13.55 2.87 6.62
C ILE A 30 -12.46 3.95 6.68
N TYR A 31 -12.70 5.12 6.10
CA TYR A 31 -11.74 6.22 6.08
C TYR A 31 -11.42 6.69 7.50
N GLY A 32 -12.42 6.82 8.37
CA GLY A 32 -12.23 7.16 9.79
C GLY A 32 -11.40 6.11 10.53
N ALA A 33 -11.70 4.83 10.31
CA ALA A 33 -10.90 3.73 10.86
C ALA A 33 -9.46 3.75 10.35
N TRP A 34 -9.25 4.08 9.07
CA TRP A 34 -7.91 4.18 8.51
C TRP A 34 -7.11 5.33 9.13
N LEU A 35 -7.74 6.49 9.40
CA LEU A 35 -7.09 7.58 10.11
C LEU A 35 -6.74 7.22 11.57
N GLU A 36 -7.53 6.37 12.23
CA GLU A 36 -7.26 5.91 13.60
C GLU A 36 -6.16 4.85 13.65
N PHE A 37 -6.21 3.86 12.75
CA PHE A 37 -5.35 2.67 12.83
C PHE A 37 -4.20 2.67 11.82
N SER A 38 -4.17 3.49 10.77
CA SER A 38 -3.18 3.47 9.67
C SER A 38 -3.16 2.22 8.78
N VAL A 39 -3.39 1.01 9.32
CA VAL A 39 -3.46 -0.24 8.54
C VAL A 39 -4.81 -0.92 8.73
N LEU A 40 -5.52 -1.20 7.64
CA LEU A 40 -6.80 -1.91 7.67
C LEU A 40 -6.68 -3.24 6.90
N ARG A 41 -7.16 -4.32 7.50
CA ARG A 41 -7.28 -5.63 6.86
C ARG A 41 -8.75 -5.92 6.58
N ILE A 42 -9.16 -5.68 5.35
CA ILE A 42 -10.55 -5.86 4.93
C ILE A 42 -10.69 -7.28 4.37
N ARG A 43 -11.56 -8.08 4.98
CA ARG A 43 -11.69 -9.52 4.73
C ARG A 43 -12.63 -9.81 3.57
N ASP A 44 -12.42 -10.97 2.94
CA ASP A 44 -13.33 -11.56 1.94
C ASP A 44 -13.59 -10.64 0.73
N GLN A 45 -12.53 -10.06 0.17
CA GLN A 45 -12.61 -9.18 -1.01
C GLN A 45 -12.09 -9.89 -2.26
N GLU A 46 -12.90 -9.87 -3.32
CA GLU A 46 -12.52 -10.27 -4.67
C GLU A 46 -12.81 -9.08 -5.59
N LEU A 47 -11.78 -8.33 -5.97
CA LEU A 47 -11.91 -7.14 -6.80
C LEU A 47 -11.18 -7.34 -8.13
N THR A 48 -11.82 -6.94 -9.21
CA THR A 48 -11.13 -6.66 -10.47
C THR A 48 -10.18 -5.47 -10.31
N LYS A 49 -9.24 -5.30 -11.25
CA LYS A 49 -8.35 -4.13 -11.24
C LYS A 49 -9.11 -2.81 -11.35
N ASP A 50 -10.22 -2.79 -12.08
CA ASP A 50 -11.06 -1.60 -12.21
C ASP A 50 -11.78 -1.25 -10.90
N GLU A 51 -12.31 -2.25 -10.20
CA GLU A 51 -12.92 -2.06 -8.88
C GLU A 51 -11.89 -1.65 -7.83
N LEU A 52 -10.68 -2.22 -7.87
CA LEU A 52 -9.57 -1.82 -7.01
C LEU A 52 -9.18 -0.35 -7.23
N GLN A 53 -9.09 0.10 -8.49
CA GLN A 53 -8.85 1.51 -8.81
C GLN A 53 -9.99 2.40 -8.33
N GLY A 54 -11.25 1.99 -8.57
CA GLY A 54 -12.43 2.73 -8.14
C GLY A 54 -12.48 2.91 -6.62
N PHE A 55 -12.18 1.85 -5.86
CA PHE A 55 -12.04 1.91 -4.40
C PHE A 55 -10.92 2.85 -3.98
N SER A 56 -9.74 2.70 -4.59
CA SER A 56 -8.54 3.50 -4.28
C SER A 56 -8.74 5.00 -4.52
N GLN A 57 -9.47 5.35 -5.58
CA GLN A 57 -9.73 6.74 -5.94
C GLN A 57 -10.57 7.49 -4.89
N ARG A 58 -11.27 6.77 -4.00
CA ARG A 58 -12.01 7.41 -2.90
C ARG A 58 -11.10 8.02 -1.84
N PHE A 59 -9.83 7.61 -1.78
CA PHE A 59 -8.81 8.21 -0.90
C PHE A 59 -8.12 9.44 -1.50
N GLY A 60 -8.25 9.67 -2.80
CA GLY A 60 -7.65 10.81 -3.50
C GLY A 60 -7.28 10.50 -4.95
N PRO A 61 -6.55 11.42 -5.61
CA PRO A 61 -5.99 11.17 -6.94
C PRO A 61 -5.09 9.93 -6.94
N LEU A 62 -5.17 9.13 -8.01
CA LEU A 62 -4.33 7.96 -8.19
C LEU A 62 -2.95 8.36 -8.74
N GLU A 63 -1.91 7.68 -8.28
CA GLU A 63 -0.55 7.79 -8.82
C GLU A 63 -0.30 6.63 -9.79
N TYR A 64 0.44 6.90 -10.87
CA TYR A 64 0.76 5.86 -11.84
C TYR A 64 1.61 4.77 -11.19
N ALA A 65 1.28 3.52 -11.48
CA ALA A 65 2.07 2.40 -11.03
C ALA A 65 3.52 2.55 -11.54
N PRO A 66 4.54 2.18 -10.76
CA PRO A 66 5.94 2.22 -11.18
C PRO A 66 6.18 1.15 -12.25
N MET A 67 5.96 1.51 -13.52
CA MET A 67 6.09 0.61 -14.68
C MET A 67 7.47 0.70 -15.36
N GLY A 68 8.43 1.42 -14.75
CA GLY A 68 9.74 1.68 -15.35
C GLY A 68 9.67 2.59 -16.57
N ASN A 69 10.60 2.41 -17.51
CA ASN A 69 10.70 3.25 -18.70
C ASN A 69 9.71 2.79 -19.79
N ILE A 70 8.48 3.25 -19.71
CA ILE A 70 7.48 3.15 -20.79
C ILE A 70 7.25 4.52 -21.43
N THR A 71 6.96 4.55 -22.73
CA THR A 71 6.63 5.79 -23.43
C THR A 71 5.20 6.24 -23.12
N PRO A 72 4.85 7.53 -23.29
CA PRO A 72 3.48 8.01 -23.13
C PRO A 72 2.46 7.25 -24.00
N GLU A 73 2.86 6.84 -25.21
CA GLU A 73 2.00 6.03 -26.10
C GLU A 73 1.77 4.63 -25.52
N GLN A 74 2.81 3.99 -24.99
CA GLN A 74 2.68 2.68 -24.34
C GLN A 74 1.81 2.77 -23.08
N LEU A 75 1.94 3.84 -22.30
CA LEU A 75 1.12 4.08 -21.11
C LEU A 75 -0.36 4.26 -21.47
N ALA A 76 -0.66 4.93 -22.58
CA ALA A 76 -2.04 5.14 -23.04
C ALA A 76 -2.79 3.83 -23.37
N ASP A 77 -2.05 2.78 -23.72
CA ASP A 77 -2.60 1.46 -24.03
C ASP A 77 -2.71 0.54 -22.80
N VAL A 78 -2.29 0.98 -21.61
CA VAL A 78 -2.41 0.22 -20.35
C VAL A 78 -3.82 0.40 -19.77
N PRO A 79 -4.66 -0.65 -19.68
CA PRO A 79 -6.05 -0.51 -19.23
C PRO A 79 -6.18 -0.03 -17.77
N THR A 80 -5.29 -0.48 -16.89
CA THR A 80 -5.29 -0.16 -15.46
C THR A 80 -3.94 0.40 -15.02
N PRO A 81 -3.58 1.62 -15.46
CA PRO A 81 -2.23 2.14 -15.32
C PRO A 81 -1.89 2.56 -13.88
N PHE A 82 -2.86 2.49 -12.97
CA PHE A 82 -2.69 2.77 -11.55
C PHE A 82 -2.55 1.49 -10.71
N VAL A 83 -2.58 0.30 -11.34
CA VAL A 83 -2.45 -1.00 -10.66
C VAL A 83 -1.23 -1.73 -11.16
N THR A 84 -0.33 -2.07 -10.24
CA THR A 84 0.79 -2.97 -10.51
C THR A 84 0.51 -4.37 -10.00
N ASN A 85 1.01 -5.38 -10.72
CA ASN A 85 1.02 -6.75 -10.23
C ASN A 85 2.31 -6.96 -9.44
N ILE A 86 2.20 -7.31 -8.16
CA ILE A 86 3.32 -7.84 -7.36
C ILE A 86 3.19 -9.36 -7.37
N SER A 87 4.16 -10.05 -7.98
CA SER A 87 4.06 -11.50 -8.14
C SER A 87 5.43 -12.14 -8.36
N ASN A 88 5.60 -13.35 -7.83
CA ASN A 88 6.72 -14.23 -8.11
C ASN A 88 6.40 -15.31 -9.16
N ILE A 89 5.21 -15.28 -9.76
CA ILE A 89 4.76 -16.26 -10.74
C ILE A 89 5.41 -15.97 -12.10
N ILE A 90 5.88 -17.03 -12.75
CA ILE A 90 6.46 -17.01 -14.09
C ILE A 90 5.60 -17.87 -15.01
N GLU A 91 5.06 -17.26 -16.06
CA GLU A 91 4.30 -17.92 -17.12
C GLU A 91 5.07 -17.84 -18.44
N ASP A 92 5.21 -18.97 -19.14
CA ASP A 92 5.96 -19.05 -20.41
C ASP A 92 7.36 -18.43 -20.36
N GLY A 93 8.03 -18.56 -19.21
CA GLY A 93 9.36 -18.01 -18.97
C GLY A 93 9.39 -16.49 -18.74
N ARG A 94 8.24 -15.84 -18.53
CA ARG A 94 8.13 -14.40 -18.25
C ARG A 94 7.44 -14.15 -16.90
N PRO A 95 7.96 -13.26 -16.04
CA PRO A 95 7.27 -12.83 -14.83
C PRO A 95 5.95 -12.13 -15.17
N ILE A 96 4.88 -12.43 -14.41
CA ILE A 96 3.57 -11.77 -14.57
C ILE A 96 3.42 -10.50 -13.71
N GLY A 97 4.44 -10.17 -12.91
CA GLY A 97 4.47 -9.04 -12.00
C GLY A 97 5.90 -8.66 -11.58
N GLY A 98 6.01 -7.64 -10.75
CA GLY A 98 7.26 -7.13 -10.18
C GLY A 98 7.62 -7.73 -8.83
N LEU A 99 8.77 -7.30 -8.29
CA LEU A 99 9.43 -7.70 -7.03
C LEU A 99 9.89 -9.17 -6.94
N GLY A 100 9.20 -10.12 -7.57
CA GLY A 100 9.59 -11.52 -7.54
C GLY A 100 9.45 -12.14 -6.14
N SER A 101 10.34 -13.08 -5.81
CA SER A 101 10.31 -13.85 -4.54
C SER A 101 11.31 -13.40 -3.47
N GLY A 102 11.96 -12.26 -3.67
CA GLY A 102 12.90 -11.69 -2.69
C GLY A 102 12.18 -11.06 -1.50
N GLU A 103 12.88 -10.94 -0.37
CA GLU A 103 12.42 -10.13 0.76
C GLU A 103 12.54 -8.65 0.41
N ALA A 104 11.46 -7.89 0.63
CA ALA A 104 11.47 -6.44 0.45
C ALA A 104 12.14 -5.76 1.65
N ASN A 105 12.97 -4.75 1.38
CA ASN A 105 13.54 -3.92 2.45
C ASN A 105 12.44 -3.07 3.11
N TRP A 106 12.64 -2.66 4.37
CA TRP A 106 11.75 -1.68 5.03
C TRP A 106 11.70 -0.39 4.22
N HIS A 107 10.49 0.02 3.82
CA HIS A 107 10.29 1.18 2.95
C HIS A 107 8.95 1.87 3.24
N THR A 108 8.80 3.04 2.64
CA THR A 108 7.51 3.72 2.43
C THR A 108 7.36 3.98 0.94
N ASP A 109 6.22 3.59 0.38
CA ASP A 109 5.98 3.63 -1.05
C ASP A 109 6.21 5.02 -1.64
N MET A 110 6.99 5.06 -2.72
CA MET A 110 7.24 6.25 -3.54
C MET A 110 7.69 7.49 -2.76
N SER A 111 8.32 7.34 -1.59
CA SER A 111 8.80 8.48 -0.79
C SER A 111 9.83 9.38 -1.48
N TYR A 112 10.35 8.95 -2.64
CA TYR A 112 11.28 9.69 -3.49
C TYR A 112 10.61 10.73 -4.42
N ILE A 113 9.27 10.76 -4.53
CA ILE A 113 8.57 11.79 -5.31
C ILE A 113 8.19 12.99 -4.43
N GLU A 114 7.95 14.15 -5.05
CA GLU A 114 7.68 15.41 -4.31
C GLU A 114 6.41 15.35 -3.44
N ARG A 115 5.38 14.64 -3.91
CA ARG A 115 4.13 14.42 -3.18
C ARG A 115 3.81 12.93 -3.15
N PRO A 116 4.35 12.17 -2.18
CA PRO A 116 4.12 10.74 -2.09
C PRO A 116 2.63 10.38 -1.95
N PRO A 117 2.22 9.18 -2.38
CA PRO A 117 0.86 8.70 -2.18
C PRO A 117 0.46 8.71 -0.69
N THR A 118 -0.79 9.03 -0.43
CA THR A 118 -1.33 9.09 0.95
C THR A 118 -1.69 7.71 1.48
N ALA A 119 -2.01 6.76 0.60
CA ALA A 119 -2.38 5.39 0.95
C ALA A 119 -1.90 4.42 -0.13
N SER A 120 -1.61 3.19 0.29
CA SER A 120 -1.38 2.04 -0.58
C SER A 120 -2.47 1.01 -0.33
N ILE A 121 -3.01 0.41 -1.39
CA ILE A 121 -4.06 -0.61 -1.30
C ILE A 121 -3.56 -1.85 -2.03
N LEU A 122 -3.52 -2.96 -1.30
CA LEU A 122 -3.05 -4.25 -1.79
C LEU A 122 -4.18 -5.27 -1.68
N ILE A 123 -4.47 -5.96 -2.79
CA ILE A 123 -5.38 -7.10 -2.81
C ILE A 123 -4.59 -8.38 -2.99
N ALA A 124 -4.87 -9.36 -2.13
CA ALA A 124 -4.29 -10.69 -2.24
C ALA A 124 -5.03 -11.50 -3.31
N VAL A 125 -4.32 -11.92 -4.35
CA VAL A 125 -4.88 -12.75 -5.45
C VAL A 125 -4.52 -14.22 -5.24
N GLU A 126 -3.24 -14.49 -4.98
CA GLU A 126 -2.73 -15.82 -4.62
C GLU A 126 -1.83 -15.67 -3.39
N VAL A 127 -2.07 -16.48 -2.36
CA VAL A 127 -1.35 -16.41 -1.08
C VAL A 127 -0.66 -17.75 -0.82
N PRO A 128 0.66 -17.78 -0.53
CA PRO A 128 1.35 -19.02 -0.20
C PRO A 128 0.87 -19.59 1.14
N GLU A 129 0.95 -20.91 1.32
CA GLU A 129 0.59 -21.55 2.59
C GLU A 129 1.50 -21.14 3.76
N VAL A 130 2.75 -20.74 3.47
CA VAL A 130 3.76 -20.37 4.46
C VAL A 130 4.59 -19.19 3.92
N GLY A 131 4.82 -18.19 4.78
CA GLY A 131 5.58 -16.98 4.45
C GLY A 131 4.77 -15.98 3.63
N GLY A 132 5.46 -15.04 2.98
CA GLY A 132 4.81 -13.96 2.23
C GLY A 132 4.10 -12.92 3.12
N ASP A 133 4.49 -12.85 4.40
CA ASP A 133 3.95 -11.89 5.34
C ASP A 133 4.32 -10.46 4.91
N THR A 134 3.38 -9.53 5.11
CA THR A 134 3.64 -8.09 4.99
C THR A 134 3.71 -7.50 6.40
N GLU A 135 4.87 -7.00 6.77
CA GLU A 135 5.10 -6.37 8.06
C GLU A 135 4.88 -4.86 8.00
N TYR A 136 4.41 -4.28 9.11
CA TYR A 136 4.17 -2.85 9.24
C TYR A 136 4.85 -2.31 10.50
N CYS A 137 5.40 -1.11 10.41
CA CYS A 137 6.05 -0.42 11.52
C CYS A 137 5.38 0.94 11.79
N ASP A 138 4.99 1.18 13.03
CA ASP A 138 4.42 2.45 13.47
C ASP A 138 5.51 3.50 13.64
N MET A 139 5.67 4.36 12.64
CA MET A 139 6.68 5.43 12.71
C MET A 139 6.29 6.56 13.68
N HIS A 140 5.02 6.71 14.06
CA HIS A 140 4.61 7.62 15.13
C HIS A 140 5.09 7.09 16.48
N ALA A 141 4.74 5.84 16.82
CA ALA A 141 5.18 5.22 18.07
C ALA A 141 6.71 5.08 18.14
N ALA A 142 7.37 4.75 17.01
CA ALA A 142 8.82 4.71 16.94
C ALA A 142 9.43 6.08 17.25
N PHE A 143 8.87 7.16 16.71
CA PHE A 143 9.34 8.52 16.99
C PHE A 143 9.08 8.94 18.45
N GLU A 144 7.90 8.63 19.00
CA GLU A 144 7.52 8.96 20.38
C GLU A 144 8.36 8.25 21.44
N THR A 145 8.93 7.09 21.11
CA THR A 145 9.79 6.30 22.00
C THR A 145 11.27 6.71 21.93
N LEU A 146 11.65 7.61 21.03
CA LEU A 146 13.02 8.12 20.96
C LEU A 146 13.40 8.89 22.23
N PRO A 147 14.66 8.78 22.70
CA PRO A 147 15.22 9.73 23.66
C PRO A 147 15.04 11.17 23.17
N ALA A 148 14.71 12.09 24.09
CA ALA A 148 14.41 13.49 23.76
C ALA A 148 15.48 14.14 22.87
N GLU A 149 16.76 13.91 23.16
CA GLU A 149 17.88 14.43 22.38
C GLU A 149 17.84 13.97 20.90
N LEU A 150 17.47 12.70 20.65
CA LEU A 150 17.35 12.17 19.30
C LEU A 150 16.12 12.71 18.59
N SER A 151 14.98 12.80 19.27
CA SER A 151 13.76 13.38 18.68
C SER A 151 13.94 14.86 18.34
N ASP A 152 14.62 15.63 19.20
CA ASP A 152 14.87 17.06 18.98
C ASP A 152 15.81 17.26 17.80
N ARG A 153 16.87 16.44 17.71
CA ARG A 153 17.76 16.45 16.55
C ARG A 153 17.02 16.09 15.28
N ALA A 154 16.21 15.02 15.28
CA ALA A 154 15.48 14.54 14.11
C ALA A 154 14.55 15.60 13.51
N ARG A 155 13.91 16.43 14.35
CA ARG A 155 13.03 17.55 13.91
C ARG A 155 13.75 18.62 13.08
N THR A 156 15.08 18.67 13.12
CA THR A 156 15.89 19.67 12.41
C THR A 156 16.51 19.13 11.12
N LEU A 157 16.42 17.82 10.89
CA LEU A 157 17.05 17.16 9.76
C LEU A 157 16.08 16.99 8.60
N SER A 158 16.65 16.90 7.41
CA SER A 158 15.94 16.47 6.21
C SER A 158 16.63 15.23 5.63
N ILE A 159 15.85 14.35 5.04
CA ILE A 159 16.32 13.12 4.39
C ILE A 159 16.05 13.28 2.90
N LYS A 160 17.03 12.91 2.06
CA LYS A 160 16.82 12.76 0.62
C LYS A 160 16.42 11.32 0.35
N HIS A 161 15.20 11.13 -0.14
CA HIS A 161 14.72 9.86 -0.67
C HIS A 161 15.02 9.81 -2.17
N ASP A 162 15.47 8.68 -2.69
CA ASP A 162 15.91 8.52 -4.08
C ASP A 162 15.39 7.19 -4.63
N ALA A 163 14.84 7.20 -5.84
CA ALA A 163 14.24 6.01 -6.46
C ALA A 163 15.25 4.88 -6.71
N ALA A 164 16.56 5.17 -6.65
CA ALA A 164 17.59 4.14 -6.71
C ALA A 164 17.71 3.28 -5.43
N HIS A 165 17.03 3.66 -4.34
CA HIS A 165 17.02 2.92 -3.07
C HIS A 165 15.57 2.76 -2.58
N ASP A 166 14.90 1.75 -3.11
CA ASP A 166 13.48 1.47 -2.85
C ASP A 166 13.29 0.12 -2.13
N SER A 167 12.10 -0.47 -2.25
CA SER A 167 11.77 -1.78 -1.68
C SER A 167 12.72 -2.92 -2.10
N VAL A 168 13.48 -2.80 -3.20
CA VAL A 168 14.43 -3.83 -3.66
C VAL A 168 15.88 -3.58 -3.23
N GLY A 169 16.19 -2.45 -2.58
CA GLY A 169 17.51 -2.13 -2.03
C GLY A 169 18.34 -1.17 -2.87
#